data_AF-A0A1B6MQY0-F1
#
_entry.id   AF-A0A1B6MQY0-F1
#
_cell.length_a   1.000
_cell.length_b   1.000
_cell.length_c   1.000
_cell.angle_alpha   90.00
_cell.angle_beta   90.00
_cell.angle_gamma   90.00
#
_symmetry.space_group_name_H-M   'P 1'
#
loop_
_entity.id
_entity.type
_entity.pdbx_description
1 polymer ?
#
loop_
_entity_poly.entity_id
_entity_poly.type
_entity_poly.pdbx_seq_one_letter_code
_entity_poly.pdbx_strand_id
1 'polypeptide(L)'
;MDEQTLVILAIQLTALTGIVGSLLLYLLCKVRTKSHTYDTDFTSLNVGTGRSVLVTSCDTGFGLQLALHLSGLGFRVFAGLKPAAEDGEGETCDDSDAAKILRARLKQREAEMVSADGAVQGVTFGTMITLPLDVTREDSLHEAVNIVRRHLPAGEDGLWAVINT
;
A
#
# COMPACT_ATOMS: atom_id res chain seq x y z
N MET A 1 9.02 25.42 54.62
CA MET A 1 8.99 25.68 53.17
C MET A 1 8.13 26.92 52.99
N ASP A 2 8.72 28.00 52.48
CA ASP A 2 8.01 29.26 52.26
C ASP A 2 6.88 29.08 51.22
N GLU A 3 5.74 29.72 51.45
CA GLU A 3 4.59 29.68 50.52
C GLU A 3 4.98 30.14 49.12
N GLN A 4 5.91 31.10 49.02
CA GLN A 4 6.50 31.59 47.78
C GLN A 4 7.13 30.45 46.96
N THR A 5 7.90 29.56 47.61
CA THR A 5 8.56 28.42 46.97
C THR A 5 7.54 27.38 46.50
N LEU A 6 6.45 27.20 47.24
CA LEU A 6 5.35 26.30 46.86
C LEU A 6 4.63 26.80 45.60
N VAL A 7 4.34 28.10 45.52
CA VAL A 7 3.71 28.71 44.33
C VAL A 7 4.59 28.54 43.09
N ILE A 8 5.90 28.78 43.21
CA ILE A 8 6.84 28.60 42.11
C ILE A 8 6.88 27.15 41.64
N LEU A 9 6.92 26.19 42.57
CA LEU A 9 6.92 24.76 42.24
C LEU A 9 5.63 24.34 41.53
N ALA A 10 4.47 24.86 41.95
CA ALA A 10 3.17 24.56 41.34
C ALA A 10 3.10 25.07 39.89
N ILE A 11 3.61 26.28 39.62
CA ILE A 11 3.67 26.85 38.26
C ILE A 11 4.56 25.99 37.36
N GLN A 12 5.73 25.58 37.85
CA GLN A 12 6.66 24.73 37.09
C GLN A 12 6.06 23.36 36.77
N LEU A 13 5.36 22.73 37.73
CA LEU A 13 4.70 21.44 37.53
C LEU A 13 3.58 21.54 36.47
N THR A 14 2.83 22.64 36.48
CA THR A 14 1.77 22.91 35.51
C THR A 14 2.33 23.14 34.11
N ALA A 15 3.44 23.90 33.99
CA ALA A 15 4.11 24.08 32.71
C ALA A 15 4.66 22.76 32.16
N LEU A 16 5.28 21.94 33.01
CA LEU A 16 5.88 20.67 32.61
C LEU A 16 4.82 19.65 32.16
N THR A 17 3.71 19.54 32.89
CA THR A 17 2.57 18.69 32.51
C THR A 17 1.92 19.15 31.20
N GLY A 18 1.84 20.47 30.96
CA GLY A 18 1.38 21.03 29.69
C GLY A 18 2.27 20.64 28.50
N ILE A 19 3.60 20.74 28.66
CA ILE A 19 4.55 20.36 27.61
C ILE A 19 4.44 18.86 27.30
N VAL A 20 4.48 18.01 28.32
CA VAL A 20 4.35 16.55 28.16
C VAL A 20 3.01 16.17 27.54
N GLY A 21 1.91 16.79 27.98
CA GLY A 21 0.59 16.59 27.41
C GLY A 21 0.52 16.99 25.94
N SER A 22 1.09 18.14 25.57
CA SER A 22 1.13 18.60 24.17
C SER A 22 2.00 17.72 23.28
N LEU A 23 3.14 17.22 23.77
CA LEU A 23 3.99 16.27 23.04
C LEU A 23 3.30 14.92 22.87
N LEU A 24 2.64 14.41 23.91
CA LEU A 24 1.87 13.17 23.84
C LEU A 24 0.71 13.31 22.84
N LEU A 25 -0.04 14.42 22.91
CA LEU A 25 -1.12 14.70 21.97
C LEU A 25 -0.60 14.89 20.54
N TYR A 26 0.53 15.58 20.36
CA TYR A 26 1.20 15.70 19.06
C TYR A 26 1.64 14.35 18.51
N LEU A 27 2.21 13.47 19.33
CA LEU A 27 2.59 12.12 18.89
C LEU A 27 1.38 11.25 18.59
N LEU A 28 0.30 11.34 19.37
CA LEU A 28 -0.97 10.67 19.07
C LEU A 28 -1.60 11.19 17.79
N CYS A 29 -1.60 12.51 17.59
CA CYS A 29 -2.02 13.15 16.35
C CYS A 29 -1.12 12.73 15.19
N LYS A 30 0.21 12.71 15.37
CA LYS A 30 1.18 12.30 14.35
C LYS A 30 1.07 10.83 13.98
N VAL A 31 0.75 9.96 14.94
CA VAL A 31 0.50 8.53 14.71
C VAL A 31 -0.84 8.36 13.99
N ARG A 32 -1.88 9.11 14.37
CA ARG A 32 -3.19 9.13 13.68
C ARG A 32 -3.11 9.75 12.28
N THR A 33 -2.32 10.80 12.07
CA THR A 33 -2.15 11.45 10.78
C THR A 33 -1.17 10.70 9.89
N LYS A 34 -0.23 9.90 10.42
CA LYS A 34 0.50 8.91 9.63
C LYS A 34 -0.44 7.88 8.97
N SER A 35 -1.59 7.60 9.59
CA SER A 35 -2.64 6.77 8.99
C SER A 35 -3.48 7.52 7.95
N HIS A 36 -3.32 8.84 7.82
CA HIS A 36 -4.18 9.70 7.02
C HIS A 36 -3.42 10.85 6.35
N THR A 37 -2.22 10.56 5.85
CA THR A 37 -1.56 11.47 4.92
C THR A 37 -2.21 11.29 3.55
N TYR A 38 -3.39 11.91 3.38
CA TYR A 38 -3.70 12.49 2.08
C TYR A 38 -2.65 13.57 1.82
N ASP A 39 -1.72 13.21 0.97
CA ASP A 39 -0.91 14.06 0.12
C ASP A 39 -1.47 15.51 -0.04
N THR A 40 -0.96 16.48 0.72
CA THR A 40 -1.25 17.91 0.56
C THR A 40 -0.08 18.70 -0.05
N ASP A 41 0.92 18.04 -0.63
CA ASP A 41 2.00 18.72 -1.35
C ASP A 41 2.07 18.25 -2.81
N PHE A 42 1.36 18.98 -3.67
CA PHE A 42 1.22 18.83 -5.12
C PHE A 42 2.53 18.97 -5.94
N THR A 43 3.72 18.91 -5.32
CA THR A 43 4.99 19.31 -5.95
C THR A 43 5.94 18.16 -6.30
N SER A 44 5.47 16.93 -6.38
CA SER A 44 6.25 15.80 -6.91
C SER A 44 5.32 14.89 -7.71
N LEU A 45 5.69 14.55 -8.94
CA LEU A 45 4.91 13.75 -9.90
C LEU A 45 4.70 12.27 -9.46
N ASN A 46 4.83 11.96 -8.17
CA ASN A 46 4.61 10.63 -7.60
C ASN A 46 3.13 10.43 -7.29
N VAL A 47 2.29 10.29 -8.32
CA VAL A 47 0.83 10.10 -8.17
C VAL A 47 0.49 8.81 -7.40
N GLY A 48 1.36 7.79 -7.49
CA GLY A 48 1.22 6.50 -6.81
C GLY A 48 1.91 6.45 -5.45
N THR A 49 1.59 7.32 -4.51
CA THR A 49 2.14 7.31 -3.13
C THR A 49 1.70 6.10 -2.29
N GLY A 50 1.99 4.88 -2.76
CA GLY A 50 1.63 3.63 -2.07
C GLY A 50 0.15 3.25 -2.14
N ARG A 51 -0.67 4.02 -2.87
CA ARG A 51 -2.10 3.76 -3.05
C ARG A 51 -2.35 2.39 -3.68
N SER A 52 -3.30 1.67 -3.12
CA SER A 52 -3.70 0.33 -3.53
C SER A 52 -4.76 0.39 -4.65
N VAL A 53 -4.48 -0.22 -5.81
CA VAL A 53 -5.40 -0.27 -6.96
C VAL A 53 -5.59 -1.71 -7.43
N LEU A 54 -6.80 -2.05 -7.86
CA LEU A 54 -7.11 -3.31 -8.52
C LEU A 54 -7.29 -3.07 -10.01
N VAL A 55 -6.57 -3.84 -10.83
CA VAL A 55 -6.81 -3.93 -12.27
C VAL A 55 -7.37 -5.33 -12.53
N THR A 56 -8.60 -5.43 -13.03
CA THR A 56 -9.17 -6.73 -13.44
C THR A 56 -8.64 -7.12 -14.83
N SER A 57 -8.73 -8.40 -15.20
CA SER A 57 -8.42 -8.89 -16.55
C SER A 57 -7.01 -8.51 -17.06
N CYS A 58 -5.99 -8.67 -16.21
CA CYS A 58 -4.58 -8.43 -16.57
C CYS A 58 -3.99 -9.48 -17.53
N ASP A 59 -4.79 -10.46 -17.95
CA ASP A 59 -4.52 -11.38 -19.04
C ASP A 59 -4.65 -10.72 -20.43
N THR A 60 -5.36 -9.59 -20.52
CA THR A 60 -5.44 -8.77 -21.74
C THR A 60 -4.21 -7.88 -21.93
N GLY A 61 -3.90 -7.53 -23.18
CA GLY A 61 -2.76 -6.64 -23.48
C GLY A 61 -2.87 -5.25 -22.82
N PHE A 62 -4.08 -4.69 -22.75
CA PHE A 62 -4.32 -3.41 -22.09
C PHE A 62 -4.21 -3.52 -20.57
N GLY A 63 -4.86 -4.51 -19.95
CA GLY A 63 -4.78 -4.74 -18.51
C GLY A 63 -3.34 -4.99 -18.04
N LEU A 64 -2.56 -5.77 -18.80
CA LEU A 64 -1.14 -6.02 -18.56
C LEU A 64 -0.30 -4.73 -18.61
N GLN A 65 -0.43 -3.96 -19.70
CA GLN A 65 0.34 -2.73 -19.86
C GLN A 65 -0.03 -1.69 -18.80
N LEU A 66 -1.31 -1.60 -18.45
CA LEU A 66 -1.79 -0.70 -17.41
C LEU A 66 -1.25 -1.08 -16.04
N ALA A 67 -1.30 -2.37 -15.66
CA ALA A 67 -0.76 -2.86 -14.40
C ALA A 67 0.74 -2.55 -14.26
N LEU A 68 1.52 -2.78 -15.33
CA LEU A 68 2.95 -2.47 -15.35
C LEU A 68 3.22 -0.96 -15.24
N HIS A 69 2.43 -0.14 -15.94
CA HIS A 69 2.56 1.31 -15.91
C HIS A 69 2.24 1.88 -14.52
N LEU A 70 1.13 1.46 -13.90
CA LEU A 70 0.74 1.90 -12.56
C LEU A 70 1.75 1.47 -11.49
N SER A 71 2.28 0.24 -11.57
CA SER A 71 3.37 -0.18 -10.69
C SER A 71 4.63 0.67 -10.91
N GLY A 72 4.92 1.06 -12.16
CA GLY A 72 6.00 2.01 -12.48
C GLY A 72 5.82 3.40 -11.86
N LEU A 73 4.57 3.83 -11.64
CA LEU A 73 4.23 5.13 -11.03
C LEU A 73 4.15 5.11 -9.49
N GLY A 74 4.45 3.97 -8.86
CA GLY A 74 4.46 3.83 -7.40
C GLY A 74 3.22 3.17 -6.78
N PHE A 75 2.18 2.88 -7.57
CA PHE A 75 0.96 2.27 -7.03
C PHE A 75 1.20 0.83 -6.58
N ARG A 76 0.53 0.44 -5.49
CA ARG A 76 0.37 -0.97 -5.13
C ARG A 76 -0.71 -1.57 -6.03
N VAL A 77 -0.31 -2.37 -7.01
CA VAL A 77 -1.22 -2.94 -8.01
C VAL A 77 -1.56 -4.37 -7.66
N PHE A 78 -2.85 -4.63 -7.48
CA PHE A 78 -3.43 -5.97 -7.51
C PHE A 78 -3.82 -6.29 -8.96
N ALA A 79 -3.09 -7.21 -9.58
CA ALA A 79 -3.29 -7.62 -10.97
C ALA A 79 -4.20 -8.85 -11.01
N GLY A 80 -5.47 -8.63 -11.33
CA GLY A 80 -6.50 -9.66 -11.46
C GLY A 80 -6.26 -10.54 -12.67
N LEU A 81 -6.03 -11.82 -12.45
CA LEU A 81 -5.83 -12.83 -13.49
C LEU A 81 -6.87 -13.91 -13.31
N LYS A 82 -7.51 -14.32 -14.41
CA LYS A 82 -8.41 -15.46 -14.35
C LYS A 82 -7.61 -16.71 -13.95
N PRO A 83 -8.04 -17.48 -12.94
CA PRO A 83 -7.38 -18.74 -12.61
C PRO A 83 -7.57 -19.76 -13.75
N ALA A 84 -6.57 -20.61 -13.98
CA ALA A 84 -6.76 -21.78 -14.85
C ALA A 84 -7.75 -22.72 -14.17
N ALA A 85 -8.71 -23.23 -14.93
CA ALA A 85 -9.60 -24.27 -14.43
C ALA A 85 -8.81 -25.59 -14.36
N GLU A 86 -8.36 -25.97 -13.17
CA GLU A 86 -7.98 -27.36 -12.89
C GLU A 86 -8.73 -27.87 -11.65
N ASP A 87 -9.33 -29.04 -11.80
CA ASP A 87 -10.02 -29.82 -10.77
C ASP A 87 -9.00 -30.30 -9.71
N GLY A 88 -8.67 -29.46 -8.72
CA GLY A 88 -7.89 -29.91 -7.55
C GLY A 88 -7.04 -28.83 -6.90
N GLU A 89 -7.36 -28.57 -5.63
CA GLU A 89 -6.58 -27.91 -4.57
C GLU A 89 -5.20 -27.32 -4.96
N GLY A 90 -5.24 -26.09 -5.48
CA GLY A 90 -4.06 -25.26 -5.70
C GLY A 90 -4.35 -24.20 -6.74
N GLU A 91 -4.91 -23.06 -6.33
CA GLU A 91 -5.13 -21.93 -7.21
C GLU A 91 -3.80 -21.39 -7.74
N THR A 92 -3.38 -21.90 -8.88
CA THR A 92 -2.27 -21.35 -9.66
C THR A 92 -2.87 -20.50 -10.76
N CYS A 93 -2.46 -19.22 -10.82
CA CYS A 93 -2.97 -18.31 -11.86
C CYS A 93 -2.58 -18.88 -13.23
N ASP A 94 -3.50 -18.77 -14.18
CA ASP A 94 -3.42 -19.30 -15.54
C ASP A 94 -2.02 -19.12 -16.16
N ASP A 95 -1.55 -20.15 -16.87
CA ASP A 95 -0.20 -20.17 -17.48
C ASP A 95 -0.12 -19.31 -18.75
N SER A 96 -1.05 -18.34 -18.88
CA SER A 96 -1.12 -17.30 -19.88
C SER A 96 0.20 -16.54 -19.98
N ASP A 97 0.59 -16.19 -21.19
CA ASP A 97 1.81 -15.43 -21.48
C ASP A 97 1.86 -14.13 -20.67
N ALA A 98 0.70 -13.50 -20.42
CA ALA A 98 0.60 -12.30 -19.60
C ALA A 98 0.99 -12.56 -18.12
N ALA A 99 0.56 -13.67 -17.54
CA ALA A 99 0.92 -14.06 -16.19
C ALA A 99 2.43 -14.36 -16.06
N LYS A 100 3.01 -15.02 -17.07
CA LYS A 100 4.46 -15.26 -17.16
C LYS A 100 5.25 -13.95 -17.22
N ILE A 101 4.80 -12.99 -18.05
CA ILE A 101 5.41 -11.66 -18.16
C ILE A 101 5.32 -10.91 -16.83
N LEU A 102 4.16 -10.91 -16.17
CA LEU A 102 3.98 -10.27 -14.86
C LEU A 102 4.91 -10.86 -13.80
N ARG A 103 4.96 -12.20 -13.68
CA ARG A 103 5.84 -12.90 -12.74
C ARG A 103 7.32 -12.64 -13.04
N ALA A 104 7.72 -12.62 -14.31
CA ALA A 104 9.10 -12.32 -14.71
C ALA A 104 9.49 -10.88 -14.34
N ARG A 105 8.61 -9.90 -14.58
CA ARG A 105 8.84 -8.50 -14.22
C ARG A 105 8.87 -8.28 -12.71
N LEU A 106 8.00 -8.96 -11.98
CA LEU A 106 7.97 -8.93 -10.52
C LEU A 106 9.29 -9.47 -9.94
N LYS A 107 9.76 -10.62 -10.43
CA LYS A 107 11.04 -11.22 -10.02
C LYS A 107 12.26 -10.35 -10.36
N GLN A 108 12.26 -9.70 -11.53
CA GLN A 108 13.32 -8.76 -11.89
C GLN A 108 13.37 -7.57 -10.93
N ARG A 109 12.21 -7.00 -10.60
CA ARG A 109 12.12 -5.85 -9.69
C ARG A 109 12.48 -6.20 -8.26
N GLU A 110 12.12 -7.39 -7.78
CA GLU A 110 12.57 -7.89 -6.48
C GLU A 110 14.10 -8.00 -6.42
N ALA A 111 14.74 -8.48 -7.49
CA ALA A 111 16.20 -8.58 -7.56
C ALA A 111 16.91 -7.21 -7.63
N GLU A 112 16.32 -6.25 -8.34
CA GLU A 112 16.82 -4.86 -8.42
C GLU A 112 16.70 -4.13 -7.07
N MET A 113 15.63 -4.39 -6.32
CA MET A 113 15.39 -3.77 -5.01
C MET A 113 16.37 -4.23 -3.91
N VAL A 114 17.05 -5.37 -4.10
CA VAL A 114 18.03 -5.94 -3.15
C VAL A 114 19.45 -5.40 -3.41
N SER A 115 19.68 -4.70 -4.51
CA SER A 115 21.03 -4.23 -4.88
C SER A 115 21.27 -2.76 -4.55
N ALA A 116 22.09 -2.58 -3.52
CA ALA A 116 23.19 -1.61 -3.40
C ALA A 116 22.88 -0.09 -3.43
N ASP A 117 23.12 0.47 -2.25
CA ASP A 117 23.64 1.80 -1.95
C ASP A 117 22.59 2.79 -1.43
N GLY A 118 22.86 3.32 -0.23
CA GLY A 118 21.97 4.16 0.57
C GLY A 118 21.67 5.55 -0.03
N ALA A 119 21.73 5.68 -1.35
CA ALA A 119 21.31 6.85 -2.11
C ALA A 119 19.92 6.57 -2.69
N VAL A 120 18.91 7.27 -2.16
CA VAL A 120 17.54 7.24 -2.69
C VAL A 120 17.54 7.90 -4.08
N GLN A 121 17.77 7.11 -5.14
CA GLN A 121 17.38 7.52 -6.49
C GLN A 121 15.85 7.51 -6.53
N GLY A 122 15.28 8.69 -6.74
CA GLY A 122 13.87 9.02 -6.56
C GLY A 122 12.89 8.40 -7.56
N VAL A 123 13.00 7.12 -7.86
CA VAL A 123 11.95 6.36 -8.55
C VAL A 123 11.30 5.42 -7.55
N THR A 124 10.19 5.86 -6.95
CA THR A 124 9.37 5.02 -6.08
C THR A 124 8.61 4.02 -6.94
N PHE A 125 9.11 2.79 -7.03
CA PHE A 125 8.37 1.70 -7.67
C PHE A 125 7.33 1.12 -6.72
N GLY A 126 6.14 0.88 -7.24
CA GLY A 126 5.02 0.32 -6.51
C GLY A 126 5.01 -1.20 -6.52
N THR A 127 4.51 -1.80 -5.44
CA THR A 127 4.38 -3.25 -5.31
C THR A 127 3.37 -3.80 -6.31
N MET A 128 3.66 -4.93 -6.94
CA MET A 128 2.70 -5.65 -7.80
C MET A 128 2.38 -7.00 -7.16
N ILE A 129 1.10 -7.37 -7.14
CA ILE A 129 0.60 -8.60 -6.54
C ILE A 129 -0.33 -9.25 -7.55
N THR A 130 -0.05 -10.49 -7.96
CA THR A 130 -0.98 -11.27 -8.78
C THR A 130 -2.15 -11.74 -7.93
N LEU A 131 -3.36 -11.51 -8.41
CA LEU A 131 -4.61 -11.82 -7.72
C LEU A 131 -5.42 -12.78 -8.58
N PRO A 132 -5.64 -14.05 -8.17
CA PRO A 132 -6.64 -14.90 -8.80
C PRO A 132 -8.00 -14.21 -8.71
N LEU A 133 -8.63 -13.96 -9.85
CA LEU A 133 -9.88 -13.21 -9.92
C LEU A 133 -10.69 -13.62 -11.15
N ASP A 134 -11.78 -14.34 -10.91
CA ASP A 134 -12.86 -14.50 -11.88
C ASP A 134 -14.03 -13.59 -11.48
N VAL A 135 -14.19 -12.49 -12.23
CA VAL A 135 -15.24 -11.49 -11.98
C VAL A 135 -16.66 -12.02 -12.19
N THR A 136 -16.81 -13.19 -12.80
CA THR A 136 -18.12 -13.83 -13.03
C THR A 136 -18.56 -14.74 -11.88
N ARG A 137 -17.69 -14.97 -10.89
CA ARG A 137 -17.85 -15.94 -9.82
C ARG A 137 -17.77 -15.28 -8.44
N GLU A 138 -18.85 -15.40 -7.65
CA GLU A 138 -18.96 -14.74 -6.35
C GLU A 138 -17.98 -15.30 -5.30
N ASP A 139 -17.70 -16.60 -5.35
CA ASP A 139 -16.70 -17.24 -4.49
C ASP A 139 -15.28 -16.73 -4.78
N SER A 140 -14.92 -16.63 -6.07
CA SER A 140 -13.65 -16.02 -6.49
C SER A 140 -13.53 -14.56 -6.04
N LEU A 141 -14.62 -13.78 -6.15
CA LEU A 141 -14.66 -12.41 -5.62
C LEU A 141 -14.41 -12.37 -4.10
N HIS A 142 -15.01 -13.29 -3.35
CA HIS A 142 -14.86 -13.35 -1.90
C HIS A 142 -13.42 -13.68 -1.49
N GLU A 143 -12.80 -14.65 -2.17
CA GLU A 143 -11.40 -15.01 -1.96
C GLU A 143 -10.46 -13.87 -2.34
N ALA A 144 -10.72 -13.21 -3.47
CA ALA A 144 -9.95 -12.05 -3.90
C ALA A 144 -10.01 -10.91 -2.87
N VAL A 145 -11.17 -10.62 -2.28
CA VAL A 145 -11.31 -9.64 -1.19
C VAL A 145 -10.46 -10.03 0.01
N ASN A 146 -10.44 -11.31 0.38
CA ASN A 146 -9.61 -11.80 1.48
C ASN A 146 -8.11 -11.65 1.18
N ILE A 147 -7.68 -11.92 -0.05
CA ILE A 147 -6.29 -11.72 -0.48
C ILE A 147 -5.93 -10.24 -0.45
N VAL A 148 -6.77 -9.36 -0.99
CA VAL A 148 -6.55 -7.92 -0.98
C VAL A 148 -6.37 -7.42 0.45
N ARG A 149 -7.31 -7.75 1.36
CA ARG A 149 -7.25 -7.34 2.78
C ARG A 149 -5.95 -7.75 3.47
N ARG A 150 -5.43 -8.95 3.19
CA ARG A 150 -4.18 -9.43 3.79
C ARG A 150 -2.93 -8.69 3.30
N HIS A 151 -3.00 -8.10 2.10
CA HIS A 151 -1.87 -7.44 1.46
C HIS A 151 -1.99 -5.91 1.43
N LEU A 152 -3.05 -5.35 1.99
CA LEU A 152 -3.16 -3.91 2.23
C LEU A 152 -2.15 -3.47 3.31
N PRO A 153 -1.61 -2.24 3.22
CA PRO A 153 -0.81 -1.65 4.29
C PRO A 153 -1.56 -1.61 5.63
N ALA A 154 -0.82 -1.69 6.74
CA ALA A 154 -1.42 -1.61 8.07
C ALA A 154 -2.13 -0.26 8.27
N GLY A 155 -3.41 -0.31 8.61
CA GLY A 155 -4.26 0.88 8.77
C GLY A 155 -5.00 1.32 7.51
N GLU A 156 -4.84 0.62 6.38
CA GLU A 156 -5.68 0.80 5.19
C GLU A 156 -6.79 -0.27 5.12
N ASP A 157 -8.03 0.16 4.91
CA ASP A 157 -9.21 -0.72 4.89
C ASP A 157 -9.80 -0.90 3.47
N GLY A 158 -9.15 -0.42 2.42
CA GLY A 158 -9.73 -0.48 1.08
C GLY A 158 -8.79 -0.17 -0.08
N LEU A 159 -9.36 -0.25 -1.28
CA LEU A 159 -8.71 0.10 -2.54
C LEU A 159 -9.02 1.56 -2.87
N TRP A 160 -8.03 2.26 -3.43
CA TRP A 160 -8.20 3.60 -3.96
C TRP A 160 -9.00 3.60 -5.27
N ALA A 161 -8.76 2.61 -6.12
CA ALA A 161 -9.48 2.44 -7.38
C ALA A 161 -9.60 0.97 -7.76
N VAL A 162 -10.68 0.67 -8.49
CA VAL A 162 -10.87 -0.58 -9.23
C VAL A 162 -11.02 -0.20 -10.69
N ILE A 163 -10.17 -0.76 -11.54
CA ILE A 163 -10.16 -0.52 -12.98
C ILE A 163 -10.59 -1.81 -13.64
N ASN A 164 -11.76 -1.77 -14.29
CA ASN A 164 -12.26 -2.90 -15.04
C ASN A 164 -11.73 -2.83 -16.48
N THR A 165 -10.96 -3.82 -16.90
CA THR A 165 -10.43 -3.90 -18.28
C THR A 165 -10.97 -5.08 -19.06
#